data_AF-A0A960UAR0-F1
#
_entry.id   AF-A0A960UAR0-F1
#
_cell.length_a   1.000
_cell.length_b   1.000
_cell.length_c   1.000
_cell.angle_alpha   90.00
_cell.angle_beta   90.00
_cell.angle_gamma   90.00
#
_symmetry.space_group_name_H-M   'P 1'
#
loop_
_entity.id
_entity.type
_entity.pdbx_description
1 polymer ?
#
loop_
_entity_poly.entity_id
_entity_poly.type
_entity_poly.pdbx_seq_one_letter_code
_entity_poly.pdbx_strand_id
1 'polypeptide(L)'
;MLKFILKYLNIFKFIRDLNLQTKMISLITGVVLISVVPLSMIVLQRNQAVVRGKTLEVCRNLGDHISNLAREELLVDETYDATKSAVNRLKKSKIAGLKSIYVLNVDGKYVADLHETKTNTTLDKSENAAFLLLKDIQEEELKIGKDQILRFSYPISIIIQNKILPVGTAVFEFDSTEVYRPVEQIRTTIFTVSTAALGVAILIAILSALYFTRPIKKLTEGAQIIGEGKLSHRIVIKRQDEFGKLANRFNEMTAQIQDFTQNLEQKVQQRTEELNKSLQEVRALKIAQDGDYYLTS
;
A
#
# COMPACT_ATOMS: atom_id res chain seq x y z
N MET A 1 -22.36 1.10 -7.35
CA MET A 1 -22.25 2.09 -6.26
C MET A 1 -22.72 1.52 -4.90
N LEU A 2 -23.94 0.96 -4.81
CA LEU A 2 -24.51 0.40 -3.57
C LEU A 2 -23.69 -0.74 -2.92
N LYS A 3 -23.16 -1.68 -3.73
CA LYS A 3 -22.28 -2.79 -3.25
C LYS A 3 -20.95 -2.29 -2.65
N PHE A 4 -20.45 -1.15 -3.10
CA PHE A 4 -19.22 -0.55 -2.58
C PHE A 4 -19.48 0.06 -1.19
N ILE A 5 -20.57 0.82 -1.06
CA ILE A 5 -21.01 1.42 0.20
C ILE A 5 -21.31 0.36 1.27
N LEU A 6 -21.99 -0.74 0.89
CA LEU A 6 -22.25 -1.88 1.79
C LEU A 6 -20.97 -2.58 2.28
N LYS A 7 -19.94 -2.68 1.43
CA LYS A 7 -18.63 -3.24 1.81
C LYS A 7 -17.90 -2.35 2.83
N TYR A 8 -17.96 -1.03 2.67
CA TYR A 8 -17.42 -0.07 3.63
C TYR A 8 -18.16 -0.13 4.98
N LEU A 9 -19.48 -0.26 4.96
CA LEU A 9 -20.28 -0.41 6.18
C LEU A 9 -19.89 -1.66 6.98
N ASN A 10 -19.66 -2.78 6.29
CA ASN A 10 -19.24 -4.04 6.92
C ASN A 10 -17.82 -3.97 7.51
N ILE A 11 -16.88 -3.30 6.83
CA ILE A 11 -15.52 -3.08 7.36
C ILE A 11 -15.57 -2.20 8.62
N PHE A 12 -16.35 -1.12 8.60
CA PHE A 12 -16.48 -0.23 9.76
C PHE A 12 -17.13 -0.94 10.96
N LYS A 13 -18.14 -1.77 10.70
CA LYS A 13 -18.81 -2.58 11.73
C LYS A 13 -17.85 -3.62 12.34
N PHE A 14 -17.05 -4.30 11.52
CA PHE A 14 -16.02 -5.24 11.97
C PHE A 14 -14.96 -4.55 12.83
N ILE A 15 -14.47 -3.37 12.42
CA ILE A 15 -13.47 -2.62 13.20
C ILE A 15 -14.07 -2.18 14.54
N ARG A 16 -15.35 -1.81 14.60
CA ARG A 16 -16.01 -1.33 15.82
C ARG A 16 -16.06 -2.37 16.94
N ASP A 17 -16.15 -3.64 16.61
CA ASP A 17 -16.32 -4.72 17.61
C ASP A 17 -14.98 -5.27 18.12
N LEU A 18 -13.85 -4.80 17.56
CA LEU A 18 -12.50 -5.19 17.99
C LEU A 18 -12.10 -4.55 19.33
N ASN A 19 -11.29 -5.29 20.10
CA ASN A 19 -10.59 -4.75 21.28
C ASN A 19 -9.73 -3.55 20.89
N LEU A 20 -9.56 -2.59 21.81
CA LEU A 20 -8.82 -1.34 21.54
C LEU A 20 -7.38 -1.61 21.03
N GLN A 21 -6.73 -2.68 21.50
CA GLN A 21 -5.40 -3.09 21.04
C GLN A 21 -5.42 -3.48 19.55
N THR A 22 -6.35 -4.35 19.17
CA THR A 22 -6.48 -4.81 17.78
C THR A 22 -6.89 -3.67 16.86
N LYS A 23 -7.75 -2.74 17.32
CA LYS A 23 -8.08 -1.50 16.59
C LYS A 23 -6.83 -0.67 16.30
N MET A 24 -6.04 -0.36 17.32
CA MET A 24 -4.81 0.44 17.17
C MET A 24 -3.80 -0.25 16.24
N ILE A 25 -3.61 -1.56 16.38
CA ILE A 25 -2.71 -2.32 15.51
C ILE A 25 -3.21 -2.29 14.06
N SER A 26 -4.49 -2.57 13.83
CA SER A 26 -5.08 -2.58 12.49
C SER A 26 -5.06 -1.20 11.82
N LEU A 27 -5.18 -0.12 12.60
CA LEU A 27 -5.10 1.25 12.09
C LEU A 27 -3.68 1.59 11.63
N ILE A 28 -2.67 1.33 12.48
CA ILE A 28 -1.27 1.64 12.17
C ILE A 28 -0.78 0.81 10.98
N THR A 29 -1.03 -0.50 10.98
CA THR A 29 -0.63 -1.37 9.86
C THR A 29 -1.39 -1.03 8.59
N GLY A 30 -2.68 -0.68 8.70
CA GLY A 30 -3.50 -0.24 7.57
C GLY A 30 -2.96 1.03 6.91
N VAL A 31 -2.60 2.05 7.69
CA VAL A 31 -2.01 3.30 7.16
C VAL A 31 -0.69 3.03 6.44
N VAL A 32 0.14 2.15 6.99
CA VAL A 32 1.42 1.79 6.38
C VAL A 32 1.23 1.00 5.09
N LEU A 33 0.28 0.05 5.04
CA LEU A 33 -0.02 -0.67 3.80
C LEU A 33 -0.58 0.25 2.71
N ILE A 34 -1.49 1.16 3.08
CA ILE A 34 -2.11 2.12 2.14
C ILE A 34 -1.08 3.12 1.60
N SER A 35 -0.01 3.41 2.34
CA SER A 35 1.07 4.30 1.84
C SER A 35 2.14 3.54 1.07
N VAL A 36 2.66 2.43 1.61
CA VAL A 36 3.80 1.70 1.05
C VAL A 36 3.45 0.99 -0.25
N VAL A 37 2.28 0.34 -0.34
CA VAL A 37 1.92 -0.45 -1.53
C VAL A 37 1.73 0.43 -2.77
N PRO A 38 0.94 1.53 -2.74
CA PRO A 38 0.80 2.40 -3.90
C PRO A 38 2.10 3.11 -4.26
N LEU A 39 2.87 3.55 -3.27
CA LEU A 39 4.17 4.19 -3.53
C LEU A 39 5.13 3.23 -4.24
N SER A 40 5.22 1.99 -3.77
CA SER A 40 6.02 0.94 -4.40
C SER A 40 5.60 0.68 -5.84
N MET A 41 4.28 0.62 -6.08
CA MET A 41 3.72 0.44 -7.42
C MET A 41 4.06 1.62 -8.35
N ILE A 42 3.91 2.87 -7.87
CA ILE A 42 4.26 4.09 -8.62
C ILE A 42 5.74 4.09 -8.98
N VAL A 43 6.62 3.77 -8.03
CA VAL A 43 8.07 3.75 -8.27
C VAL A 43 8.45 2.69 -9.29
N LEU A 44 7.87 1.50 -9.24
CA LEU A 44 8.11 0.45 -10.24
C LEU A 44 7.64 0.88 -11.64
N GLN A 45 6.42 1.42 -11.75
CA GLN A 45 5.89 1.92 -13.03
C GLN A 45 6.75 3.05 -13.60
N ARG A 46 7.18 4.00 -12.76
CA ARG A 46 8.08 5.09 -13.15
C ARG A 46 9.41 4.55 -13.68
N ASN A 47 10.03 3.60 -12.98
CA ASN A 47 11.31 3.05 -13.41
C ASN A 47 11.20 2.25 -14.71
N GLN A 48 10.14 1.46 -14.88
CA GLN A 48 9.86 0.78 -16.15
C GLN A 48 9.69 1.79 -17.30
N ALA A 49 8.90 2.85 -17.08
CA ALA A 49 8.72 3.91 -18.08
C ALA A 49 10.03 4.61 -18.45
N VAL A 50 10.91 4.87 -17.47
CA VAL A 50 12.23 5.48 -17.72
C VAL A 50 13.14 4.56 -18.54
N VAL A 51 13.22 3.28 -18.19
CA VAL A 51 14.02 2.29 -18.93
C VAL A 51 13.50 2.13 -20.36
N ARG A 52 12.18 2.03 -20.52
CA ARG A 52 11.52 1.95 -21.82
C ARG A 52 11.79 3.20 -22.67
N GLY A 53 11.66 4.39 -22.10
CA GLY A 53 11.96 5.65 -22.78
C GLY A 53 13.42 5.77 -23.24
N LYS A 54 14.37 5.38 -22.39
CA LYS A 54 15.80 5.35 -22.76
C LYS A 54 16.07 4.35 -23.89
N THR A 55 15.42 3.19 -23.86
CA THR A 55 15.56 2.18 -24.91
C THR A 55 15.00 2.71 -26.23
N LEU A 56 13.83 3.36 -26.21
CA LEU A 56 13.24 4.02 -27.37
C LEU A 56 14.16 5.10 -27.95
N GLU A 57 14.83 5.89 -27.11
CA GLU A 57 15.79 6.92 -27.55
C GLU A 57 17.02 6.29 -28.23
N VAL A 58 17.57 5.21 -27.68
CA VAL A 58 18.63 4.44 -28.32
C VAL A 58 18.17 3.90 -29.68
N CYS A 59 16.98 3.30 -29.74
CA CYS A 59 16.40 2.79 -31.00
C CYS A 59 16.16 3.89 -32.03
N ARG A 60 15.72 5.08 -31.60
CA ARG A 60 15.54 6.23 -32.49
C ARG A 60 16.87 6.67 -33.09
N ASN A 61 17.91 6.83 -32.28
CA ASN A 61 19.25 7.20 -32.75
C ASN A 61 19.85 6.14 -33.69
N LEU A 62 19.67 4.85 -33.38
CA LEU A 62 20.11 3.76 -34.25
C LEU A 62 19.30 3.72 -35.56
N GLY A 63 17.99 3.91 -35.48
CA GLY A 63 17.08 3.98 -36.61
C GLY A 63 17.42 5.13 -37.55
N ASP A 64 17.69 6.32 -37.03
CA ASP A 64 18.17 7.48 -37.80
C ASP A 64 19.47 7.14 -38.54
N HIS A 65 20.42 6.50 -37.86
CA HIS A 65 21.71 6.13 -38.45
C HIS A 65 21.56 5.09 -39.57
N ILE A 66 20.79 4.01 -39.34
CA ILE A 66 20.51 2.99 -40.35
C ILE A 66 19.74 3.59 -41.53
N SER A 67 18.71 4.39 -41.26
CA SER A 67 17.89 5.07 -42.27
C SER A 67 18.76 5.93 -43.19
N ASN A 68 19.69 6.72 -42.63
CA ASN A 68 20.60 7.55 -43.42
C ASN A 68 21.51 6.74 -44.35
N LEU A 69 21.98 5.57 -43.92
CA LEU A 69 22.85 4.71 -44.73
C LEU A 69 22.07 3.87 -45.75
N ALA A 70 20.88 3.41 -45.38
CA ALA A 70 20.10 2.46 -46.16
C ALA A 70 19.22 3.11 -47.23
N ARG A 71 18.88 4.40 -47.10
CA ARG A 71 17.96 5.10 -48.01
C ARG A 71 18.32 4.96 -49.48
N GLU A 72 19.59 5.14 -49.82
CA GLU A 72 20.05 5.09 -51.23
C GLU A 72 20.02 3.65 -51.75
N GLU A 73 20.55 2.69 -50.97
CA GLU A 73 20.55 1.27 -51.33
C GLU A 73 19.14 0.69 -51.45
N LEU A 74 18.21 1.11 -50.60
CA LEU A 74 16.80 0.71 -50.66
C LEU A 74 16.03 1.34 -51.83
N LEU A 75 16.48 2.49 -52.33
CA LEU A 75 15.88 3.13 -53.50
C LEU A 75 16.34 2.47 -54.80
N VAL A 76 17.64 2.12 -54.87
CA VAL A 76 18.24 1.47 -56.04
C VAL A 76 17.89 -0.02 -56.09
N ASP A 77 17.74 -0.68 -54.92
CA ASP A 77 17.30 -2.07 -54.74
C ASP A 77 18.18 -3.13 -55.45
N GLU A 78 19.47 -2.82 -55.68
CA GLU A 78 20.44 -3.74 -56.31
C GLU A 78 21.35 -4.43 -55.28
N THR A 79 22.04 -3.63 -54.45
CA THR A 79 23.00 -4.10 -53.42
C THR A 79 22.76 -3.39 -52.10
N TYR A 80 23.08 -4.05 -50.98
CA TYR A 80 22.84 -3.52 -49.63
C TYR A 80 24.08 -3.63 -48.72
N ASP A 81 25.27 -3.41 -49.28
CA ASP A 81 26.53 -3.68 -48.59
C ASP A 81 26.78 -2.73 -47.42
N ALA A 82 26.40 -1.45 -47.55
CA ALA A 82 26.50 -0.47 -46.48
C ALA A 82 25.47 -0.78 -45.37
N THR A 83 24.24 -1.12 -45.73
CA THR A 83 23.17 -1.49 -44.79
C THR A 83 23.55 -2.75 -44.00
N LYS A 84 24.01 -3.80 -44.70
CA LYS A 84 24.51 -5.04 -44.06
C LYS A 84 25.70 -4.76 -43.14
N SER A 85 26.65 -3.93 -43.59
CA SER A 85 27.80 -3.53 -42.79
C SER A 85 27.40 -2.76 -41.52
N ALA A 86 26.40 -1.87 -41.61
CA ALA A 86 25.88 -1.13 -40.47
C ALA A 86 25.23 -2.06 -39.44
N VAL A 87 24.35 -2.98 -39.88
CA VAL A 87 23.73 -3.99 -39.00
C VAL A 87 24.79 -4.89 -38.36
N ASN A 88 25.80 -5.33 -39.12
CA ASN A 88 26.89 -6.16 -38.61
C ASN A 88 27.79 -5.43 -37.60
N ARG A 89 27.92 -4.10 -37.68
CA ARG A 89 28.62 -3.30 -36.65
C ARG A 89 27.84 -3.27 -35.33
N LEU A 90 26.50 -3.21 -35.38
CA LEU A 90 25.65 -3.26 -34.19
C LEU A 90 25.71 -4.62 -33.48
N LYS A 91 25.95 -5.71 -34.23
CA LYS A 91 26.27 -7.02 -33.62
C LYS A 91 27.45 -6.95 -32.67
N LYS A 92 28.48 -6.14 -33.01
CA LYS A 92 29.72 -6.03 -32.25
C LYS A 92 29.60 -5.10 -31.04
N SER A 93 28.61 -4.21 -30.99
CA SER A 93 28.45 -3.21 -29.92
C SER A 93 27.85 -3.78 -28.62
N LYS A 94 27.38 -5.04 -28.61
CA LYS A 94 26.84 -5.73 -27.42
C LYS A 94 25.78 -4.92 -26.67
N ILE A 95 24.82 -4.36 -27.41
CA ILE A 95 23.70 -3.62 -26.83
C ILE A 95 22.89 -4.57 -25.93
N ALA A 96 22.70 -4.19 -24.66
CA ALA A 96 22.02 -5.02 -23.68
C ALA A 96 20.58 -5.35 -24.13
N GLY A 97 20.21 -6.62 -24.03
CA GLY A 97 18.89 -7.12 -24.44
C GLY A 97 18.65 -7.19 -25.94
N LEU A 98 19.54 -6.68 -26.81
CA LEU A 98 19.32 -6.74 -28.25
C LEU A 98 19.39 -8.20 -28.76
N LYS A 99 18.27 -8.72 -29.25
CA LYS A 99 18.17 -10.07 -29.82
C LYS A 99 18.36 -10.08 -31.32
N SER A 100 17.73 -9.15 -32.03
CA SER A 100 17.80 -9.09 -33.50
C SER A 100 17.70 -7.66 -34.01
N ILE A 101 18.32 -7.42 -35.17
CA ILE A 101 18.14 -6.21 -35.97
C ILE A 101 18.01 -6.67 -37.40
N TYR A 102 17.02 -6.15 -38.12
CA TYR A 102 16.92 -6.38 -39.55
C TYR A 102 16.32 -5.18 -40.26
N VAL A 103 16.59 -5.09 -41.56
CA VAL A 103 16.06 -4.05 -42.43
C VAL A 103 15.24 -4.72 -43.52
N LEU A 104 14.04 -4.19 -43.77
CA LEU A 104 13.12 -4.62 -44.81
C LEU A 104 13.02 -3.55 -45.89
N ASN A 105 12.94 -3.95 -47.16
CA ASN A 105 12.53 -3.04 -48.24
C ASN A 105 11.00 -2.95 -48.33
N VAL A 106 10.47 -2.15 -49.26
CA VAL A 106 9.02 -1.95 -49.43
C VAL A 106 8.24 -3.23 -49.77
N ASP A 107 8.89 -4.20 -50.40
CA ASP A 107 8.31 -5.50 -50.74
C ASP A 107 8.31 -6.47 -49.56
N GLY A 108 8.86 -6.07 -48.41
CA GLY A 108 8.99 -6.90 -47.22
C GLY A 108 10.15 -7.89 -47.30
N LYS A 109 11.09 -7.71 -48.24
CA LYS A 109 12.31 -8.51 -48.35
C LYS A 109 13.31 -8.11 -47.29
N TYR A 110 13.89 -9.08 -46.61
CA TYR A 110 14.99 -8.86 -45.66
C TYR A 110 16.29 -8.53 -46.41
N VAL A 111 16.69 -7.26 -46.37
CA VAL A 111 17.89 -6.75 -47.04
C VAL A 111 19.14 -6.86 -46.17
N ALA A 112 18.94 -6.80 -44.85
CA ALA A 112 19.97 -7.04 -43.84
C ALA A 112 19.33 -7.71 -42.61
N ASP A 113 20.03 -8.68 -42.02
CA ASP A 113 19.61 -9.40 -40.81
C ASP A 113 20.84 -9.68 -39.95
N LEU A 114 20.77 -9.38 -38.65
CA LEU A 114 21.84 -9.54 -37.67
C LEU A 114 22.40 -10.98 -37.61
N HIS A 115 21.51 -11.96 -37.79
CA HIS A 115 21.86 -13.38 -37.77
C HIS A 115 22.08 -13.97 -39.16
N GLU A 116 21.85 -13.18 -40.20
CA GLU A 116 21.89 -13.56 -41.62
C GLU A 116 20.94 -14.72 -42.00
N THR A 117 20.13 -15.21 -41.06
CA THR A 117 19.23 -16.36 -41.21
C THR A 117 18.03 -16.11 -42.11
N LYS A 118 17.58 -14.86 -42.20
CA LYS A 118 16.40 -14.46 -42.98
C LYS A 118 16.77 -13.66 -44.23
N THR A 119 18.05 -13.46 -44.51
CA THR A 119 18.48 -12.66 -45.66
C THR A 119 17.88 -13.22 -46.95
N ASN A 120 17.25 -12.37 -47.77
CA ASN A 120 16.52 -12.73 -49.00
C ASN A 120 15.24 -13.56 -48.80
N THR A 121 14.73 -13.73 -47.58
CA THR A 121 13.34 -14.15 -47.37
C THR A 121 12.41 -12.94 -47.40
N THR A 122 11.10 -13.18 -47.43
CA THR A 122 10.08 -12.12 -47.45
C THR A 122 9.15 -12.31 -46.27
N LEU A 123 8.80 -11.19 -45.63
CA LEU A 123 7.83 -11.15 -44.55
C LEU A 123 6.41 -11.45 -45.06
N ASP A 124 5.52 -11.90 -44.19
CA ASP A 124 4.10 -12.04 -44.54
C ASP A 124 3.51 -10.70 -45.02
N LYS A 125 2.61 -10.77 -46.01
CA LYS A 125 2.03 -9.57 -46.65
C LYS A 125 1.24 -8.71 -45.67
N SER A 126 0.59 -9.30 -44.67
CA SER A 126 -0.19 -8.57 -43.68
C SER A 126 0.69 -7.78 -42.72
N GLU A 127 1.81 -8.37 -42.27
CA GLU A 127 2.79 -7.68 -41.43
C GLU A 127 3.53 -6.59 -42.22
N ASN A 128 3.90 -6.85 -43.49
CA ASN A 128 4.58 -5.84 -44.30
C ASN A 128 3.71 -4.58 -44.52
N ALA A 129 2.41 -4.77 -44.74
CA ALA A 129 1.47 -3.66 -44.89
C ALA A 129 1.43 -2.74 -43.64
N ALA A 130 1.56 -3.31 -42.44
CA ALA A 130 1.62 -2.53 -41.20
C ALA A 130 2.90 -1.66 -41.14
N PHE A 131 4.03 -2.20 -41.59
CA PHE A 131 5.29 -1.46 -41.63
C PHE A 131 5.30 -0.31 -42.64
N LEU A 132 4.65 -0.49 -43.80
CA LEU A 132 4.55 0.57 -44.82
C LEU A 132 3.71 1.78 -44.37
N LEU A 133 2.85 1.62 -43.35
CA LEU A 133 2.01 2.70 -42.81
C LEU A 133 2.69 3.49 -41.67
N LEU A 134 3.90 3.09 -41.27
CA LEU A 134 4.64 3.75 -40.21
C LEU A 134 5.06 5.18 -40.61
N LYS A 135 4.68 6.16 -39.78
CA LYS A 135 5.11 7.57 -39.93
C LYS A 135 6.20 7.98 -38.96
N ASP A 136 6.31 7.27 -37.83
CA ASP A 136 7.32 7.46 -36.79
C ASP A 136 7.65 6.09 -36.19
N ILE A 137 8.68 6.03 -35.36
CA ILE A 137 9.05 4.84 -34.61
C ILE A 137 7.85 4.31 -33.82
N GLN A 138 7.57 3.02 -33.98
CA GLN A 138 6.57 2.31 -33.20
C GLN A 138 7.21 1.26 -32.31
N GLU A 139 6.57 1.02 -31.17
CA GLU A 139 6.98 0.05 -30.19
C GLU A 139 5.85 -0.94 -29.93
N GLU A 140 6.17 -2.23 -29.94
CA GLU A 140 5.24 -3.32 -29.71
C GLU A 140 5.84 -4.37 -28.78
N GLU A 141 5.06 -4.84 -27.81
CA GLU A 141 5.42 -6.00 -26.99
C GLU A 141 4.83 -7.27 -27.60
N LEU A 142 5.70 -8.20 -27.95
CA LEU A 142 5.37 -9.47 -28.57
C LEU A 142 5.69 -10.62 -27.63
N LYS A 143 4.83 -11.64 -27.62
CA LYS A 143 5.11 -12.91 -26.95
C LYS A 143 5.41 -13.96 -28.01
N ILE A 144 6.69 -14.31 -28.17
CA ILE A 144 7.13 -15.34 -29.09
C ILE A 144 7.54 -16.57 -28.28
N GLY A 145 6.63 -17.55 -28.19
CA GLY A 145 6.82 -18.73 -27.34
C GLY A 145 6.91 -18.34 -25.86
N LYS A 146 8.09 -18.55 -25.24
CA LYS A 146 8.36 -18.14 -23.85
C LYS A 146 8.99 -16.75 -23.73
N ASP A 147 9.45 -16.20 -24.84
CA ASP A 147 10.19 -14.95 -24.85
C ASP A 147 9.24 -13.77 -24.96
N GLN A 148 9.49 -12.74 -24.15
CA GLN A 148 8.87 -11.43 -24.29
C GLN A 148 9.83 -10.54 -25.07
N ILE A 149 9.37 -10.07 -26.23
CA ILE A 149 10.16 -9.26 -27.14
C ILE A 149 9.60 -7.85 -27.18
N LEU A 150 10.47 -6.87 -26.99
CA LEU A 150 10.18 -5.47 -27.24
C LEU A 150 10.66 -5.13 -28.65
N ARG A 151 9.73 -5.00 -29.58
CA ARG A 151 10.01 -4.69 -30.99
C ARG A 151 9.88 -3.19 -31.20
N PHE A 152 10.91 -2.58 -31.77
CA PHE A 152 10.88 -1.21 -32.27
C PHE A 152 10.97 -1.22 -33.80
N SER A 153 10.03 -0.56 -34.45
CA SER A 153 9.95 -0.48 -35.91
C SER A 153 10.13 0.97 -36.33
N TYR A 154 11.22 1.25 -37.03
CA TYR A 154 11.61 2.58 -37.46
C TYR A 154 11.42 2.72 -38.98
N PRO A 155 10.59 3.66 -39.46
CA PRO A 155 10.35 3.83 -40.90
C PRO A 155 11.54 4.47 -41.60
N ILE A 156 12.01 3.84 -42.67
CA ILE A 156 13.00 4.42 -43.57
C ILE A 156 12.23 5.06 -44.71
N SER A 157 12.27 6.38 -44.79
CA SER A 157 11.54 7.16 -45.78
C SER A 157 12.40 8.23 -46.41
N ILE A 158 12.08 8.60 -47.65
CA ILE A 158 12.67 9.72 -48.37
C ILE A 158 11.63 10.81 -48.60
N ILE A 159 12.07 12.04 -48.82
CA ILE A 159 11.19 13.17 -49.11
C ILE A 159 11.37 13.54 -50.58
N ILE A 160 10.31 13.37 -51.38
CA ILE A 160 10.26 13.79 -52.78
C ILE A 160 9.09 14.76 -52.92
N GLN A 161 9.35 15.98 -53.41
CA GLN A 161 8.31 17.00 -53.64
C GLN A 161 7.38 17.21 -52.43
N ASN A 162 7.95 17.35 -51.23
CA ASN A 162 7.22 17.49 -49.96
C ASN A 162 6.34 16.28 -49.55
N LYS A 163 6.44 15.13 -50.23
CA LYS A 163 5.77 13.88 -49.83
C LYS A 163 6.78 12.92 -49.20
N ILE A 164 6.41 12.34 -48.07
CA ILE A 164 7.17 11.28 -47.39
C ILE A 164 6.83 9.96 -48.08
N LEU A 165 7.83 9.32 -48.69
CA LEU A 165 7.70 8.03 -49.35
C LEU A 165 8.46 6.97 -48.53
N PRO A 166 7.80 5.93 -48.01
CA PRO A 166 8.49 4.83 -47.35
C PRO A 166 9.31 4.04 -48.37
N VAL A 167 10.57 3.76 -48.06
CA VAL A 167 11.49 2.94 -48.85
C VAL A 167 11.93 1.68 -48.11
N GLY A 168 11.65 1.59 -46.81
CA GLY A 168 11.89 0.39 -46.01
C GLY A 168 11.58 0.60 -44.54
N THR A 169 11.93 -0.38 -43.71
CA THR A 169 11.77 -0.32 -42.25
C THR A 169 12.95 -1.00 -41.57
N ALA A 170 13.54 -0.34 -40.58
CA ALA A 170 14.50 -0.96 -39.68
C ALA A 170 13.77 -1.47 -38.43
N VAL A 171 13.95 -2.75 -38.09
CA VAL A 171 13.32 -3.38 -36.94
C VAL A 171 14.38 -3.81 -35.95
N PHE A 172 14.16 -3.46 -34.68
CA PHE A 172 15.00 -3.83 -33.55
C PHE A 172 14.18 -4.67 -32.58
N GLU A 173 14.65 -5.87 -32.25
CA GLU A 173 13.98 -6.76 -31.31
C GLU A 173 14.85 -6.95 -30.09
N PHE A 174 14.31 -6.60 -28.92
CA PHE A 174 14.97 -6.75 -27.63
C PHE A 174 14.28 -7.80 -26.79
N ASP A 175 15.03 -8.54 -25.99
CA ASP A 175 14.48 -9.33 -24.89
C ASP A 175 14.02 -8.38 -23.77
N SER A 176 12.70 -8.29 -23.57
CA SER A 176 12.11 -7.43 -22.55
C SER A 176 12.62 -7.75 -21.15
N THR A 177 12.98 -9.02 -20.87
CA THR A 177 13.48 -9.43 -19.55
C THR A 177 14.88 -8.87 -19.26
N GLU A 178 15.74 -8.82 -20.27
CA GLU A 178 17.08 -8.21 -20.17
C GLU A 178 16.98 -6.67 -20.11
N VAL A 179 16.10 -6.07 -20.93
CA VAL A 179 15.87 -4.61 -20.93
C VAL A 179 15.40 -4.14 -19.55
N TYR A 180 14.47 -4.85 -18.92
CA TYR A 180 13.95 -4.50 -17.60
C TYR A 180 14.74 -5.12 -16.43
N ARG A 181 15.85 -5.82 -16.68
CA ARG A 181 16.70 -6.39 -15.62
C ARG A 181 17.15 -5.37 -14.55
N PRO A 182 17.50 -4.11 -14.89
CA PRO A 182 17.79 -3.09 -13.86
C PRO A 182 16.60 -2.79 -12.93
N VAL A 183 15.37 -2.97 -13.42
CA VAL A 183 14.14 -2.79 -12.62
C VAL A 183 14.01 -3.89 -11.56
N GLU A 184 14.50 -5.11 -11.81
CA GLU A 184 14.46 -6.18 -10.81
C GLU A 184 15.36 -5.89 -9.59
N GLN A 185 16.50 -5.21 -9.78
CA GLN A 185 17.34 -4.75 -8.66
C GLN A 185 16.63 -3.68 -7.80
N ILE A 186 15.88 -2.80 -8.46
CA ILE A 186 15.05 -1.81 -7.77
C ILE A 186 13.91 -2.51 -7.03
N ARG A 187 13.35 -3.57 -7.61
CA ARG A 187 12.28 -4.36 -6.99
C ARG A 187 12.72 -5.04 -5.70
N THR A 188 13.92 -5.64 -5.66
CA THR A 188 14.45 -6.24 -4.42
C THR A 188 14.67 -5.17 -3.35
N THR A 189 15.21 -4.01 -3.71
CA THR A 189 15.39 -2.87 -2.79
C THR A 189 14.06 -2.40 -2.23
N ILE A 190 13.04 -2.20 -3.08
CA ILE A 190 11.69 -1.82 -2.67
C ILE A 190 11.11 -2.86 -1.71
N PHE A 191 11.28 -4.15 -2.01
CA PHE A 191 10.80 -5.23 -1.16
C PHE A 191 11.47 -5.18 0.22
N THR A 192 12.81 -5.09 0.28
CA THR A 192 13.56 -4.98 1.55
C THR A 192 13.12 -3.76 2.37
N VAL A 193 12.99 -2.59 1.75
CA VAL A 193 12.54 -1.36 2.43
C VAL A 193 11.09 -1.49 2.90
N SER A 194 10.21 -2.06 2.09
CA SER A 194 8.79 -2.27 2.44
C SER A 194 8.64 -3.23 3.61
N THR A 195 9.39 -4.33 3.62
CA THR A 195 9.41 -5.29 4.73
C THR A 195 9.96 -4.65 6.01
N ALA A 196 11.03 -3.85 5.91
CA ALA A 196 11.56 -3.12 7.06
C ALA A 196 10.55 -2.10 7.62
N ALA A 197 9.89 -1.33 6.74
CA ALA A 197 8.85 -0.38 7.13
C ALA A 197 7.66 -1.07 7.83
N LEU A 198 7.23 -2.23 7.34
CA LEU A 198 6.21 -3.04 7.99
C LEU A 198 6.66 -3.54 9.37
N GLY A 199 7.92 -3.99 9.50
CA GLY A 199 8.49 -4.38 10.79
C GLY A 199 8.46 -3.24 11.82
N VAL A 200 8.87 -2.04 11.41
CA VAL A 200 8.82 -0.83 12.24
C VAL A 200 7.38 -0.48 12.62
N ALA A 201 6.44 -0.56 11.68
CA ALA A 201 5.02 -0.30 11.94
C ALA A 201 4.43 -1.25 13.00
N ILE A 202 4.74 -2.55 12.90
CA ILE A 202 4.31 -3.54 13.88
C ILE A 202 4.92 -3.24 15.25
N LEU A 203 6.21 -2.90 15.30
CA LEU A 203 6.88 -2.53 16.54
C LEU A 203 6.21 -1.31 17.20
N ILE A 204 5.95 -0.24 16.44
CA ILE A 204 5.25 0.96 16.91
C ILE A 204 3.85 0.60 17.41
N ALA A 205 3.14 -0.27 16.71
CA ALA A 205 1.80 -0.71 17.10
C ALA A 205 1.81 -1.45 18.45
N ILE A 206 2.77 -2.36 18.64
CA ILE A 206 2.96 -3.08 19.91
C ILE A 206 3.29 -2.09 21.04
N LEU A 207 4.28 -1.22 20.82
CA LEU A 207 4.69 -0.21 21.81
C LEU A 207 3.52 0.70 22.19
N SER A 208 2.73 1.14 21.21
CA SER A 208 1.53 1.96 21.44
C SER A 208 0.47 1.22 22.26
N ALA A 209 0.24 -0.07 21.98
CA ALA A 209 -0.70 -0.87 22.77
C ALA A 209 -0.24 -1.04 24.23
N LEU A 210 1.08 -1.20 24.45
CA LEU A 210 1.67 -1.26 25.79
C LEU A 210 1.58 0.09 26.51
N TYR A 211 1.85 1.18 25.81
CA TYR A 211 1.99 2.50 26.38
C TYR A 211 0.66 3.22 26.59
N PHE A 212 -0.33 3.06 25.71
CA PHE A 212 -1.62 3.77 25.83
C PHE A 212 -2.76 2.82 26.22
N THR A 213 -2.90 1.70 25.53
CA THR A 213 -4.09 0.85 25.70
C THR A 213 -4.12 0.14 27.06
N ARG A 214 -2.98 -0.38 27.54
CA ARG A 214 -2.91 -1.06 28.84
C ARG A 214 -3.33 -0.18 30.03
N PRO A 215 -2.79 1.04 30.24
CA PRO A 215 -3.21 1.87 31.36
C PRO A 215 -4.67 2.34 31.25
N ILE A 216 -5.16 2.64 30.04
CA ILE A 216 -6.57 2.97 29.82
C ILE A 216 -7.48 1.81 30.24
N LYS A 217 -7.15 0.58 29.82
CA LYS A 217 -7.92 -0.61 30.20
C LYS A 217 -7.96 -0.81 31.71
N LYS A 218 -6.82 -0.62 32.41
CA LYS A 218 -6.77 -0.69 33.88
C LYS A 218 -7.63 0.38 34.56
N LEU A 219 -7.63 1.61 34.05
CA LEU A 219 -8.50 2.68 34.55
C LEU A 219 -9.97 2.32 34.36
N THR A 220 -10.36 1.85 33.17
CA THR A 220 -11.74 1.45 32.88
C THR A 220 -12.21 0.30 33.76
N GLU A 221 -11.40 -0.76 33.90
CA GLU A 221 -11.71 -1.91 34.75
C GLU A 221 -11.81 -1.50 36.23
N GLY A 222 -10.86 -0.70 36.72
CA GLY A 222 -10.88 -0.22 38.10
C GLY A 222 -12.07 0.70 38.40
N ALA A 223 -12.41 1.58 37.47
CA ALA A 223 -13.58 2.46 37.58
C ALA A 223 -14.89 1.65 37.59
N GLN A 224 -14.99 0.60 36.76
CA GLN A 224 -16.15 -0.29 36.76
C GLN A 224 -16.31 -1.00 38.12
N ILE A 225 -15.22 -1.56 38.66
CA ILE A 225 -15.22 -2.24 39.98
C ILE A 225 -15.70 -1.29 41.09
N ILE A 226 -15.22 -0.04 41.08
CA ILE A 226 -15.60 0.98 42.07
C ILE A 226 -17.06 1.39 41.87
N GLY A 227 -17.51 1.54 40.62
CA GLY A 227 -18.90 1.82 40.26
C GLY A 227 -19.89 0.72 40.68
N GLU A 228 -19.43 -0.53 40.81
CA GLU A 228 -20.19 -1.66 41.37
C GLU A 228 -20.27 -1.62 42.92
N GLY A 229 -19.78 -0.55 43.57
CA GLY A 229 -19.85 -0.35 45.03
C GLY A 229 -18.64 -0.88 45.80
N LYS A 230 -17.64 -1.46 45.13
CA LYS A 230 -16.41 -1.96 45.79
C LYS A 230 -15.41 -0.83 46.04
N LEU A 231 -15.76 0.09 46.93
CA LEU A 231 -15.00 1.31 47.23
C LEU A 231 -13.62 1.05 47.87
N SER A 232 -13.32 -0.17 48.33
CA SER A 232 -11.99 -0.56 48.81
C SER A 232 -10.98 -0.82 47.68
N HIS A 233 -11.45 -0.96 46.43
CA HIS A 233 -10.56 -1.15 45.28
C HIS A 233 -9.70 0.09 45.03
N ARG A 234 -8.45 -0.10 44.59
CA ARG A 234 -7.53 0.97 44.22
C ARG A 234 -6.91 0.66 42.87
N ILE A 235 -6.93 1.65 41.97
CA ILE A 235 -6.36 1.54 40.63
C ILE A 235 -4.85 1.75 40.72
N VAL A 236 -4.06 0.71 40.44
CA VAL A 236 -2.59 0.77 40.54
C VAL A 236 -1.95 0.90 39.15
N ILE A 237 -1.46 2.10 38.84
CA ILE A 237 -0.70 2.41 37.64
C ILE A 237 0.68 2.96 38.04
N LYS A 238 1.71 2.14 37.90
CA LYS A 238 3.11 2.51 38.22
C LYS A 238 3.72 3.38 37.10
N ARG A 239 3.22 4.61 36.96
CA ARG A 239 3.71 5.62 36.00
C ARG A 239 3.73 6.99 36.66
N GLN A 240 4.62 7.87 36.21
CA GLN A 240 4.74 9.25 36.71
C GLN A 240 4.12 10.29 35.74
N ASP A 241 3.43 9.81 34.71
CA ASP A 241 2.79 10.62 33.68
C ASP A 241 1.28 10.86 33.97
N GLU A 242 0.55 11.34 32.97
CA GLU A 242 -0.86 11.68 33.07
C GLU A 242 -1.73 10.49 33.51
N PHE A 243 -1.40 9.26 33.11
CA PHE A 243 -2.15 8.07 33.50
C PHE A 243 -1.95 7.71 34.97
N GLY A 244 -0.72 7.87 35.49
CA GLY A 244 -0.44 7.67 36.91
C GLY A 244 -1.12 8.73 37.78
N LYS A 245 -1.03 10.00 37.37
CA LYS A 245 -1.72 11.10 38.05
C LYS A 245 -3.23 10.90 38.07
N LEU A 246 -3.82 10.47 36.96
CA LEU A 246 -5.26 10.21 36.87
C LEU A 246 -5.69 9.06 37.78
N ALA A 247 -4.92 7.96 37.84
CA ALA A 247 -5.20 6.86 38.76
C ALA A 247 -5.17 7.32 40.23
N ASN A 248 -4.20 8.17 40.60
CA ASN A 248 -4.12 8.73 41.96
C ASN A 248 -5.33 9.60 42.29
N ARG A 249 -5.74 10.49 41.39
CA ARG A 249 -6.95 11.31 41.56
C ARG A 249 -8.21 10.46 41.71
N PHE A 250 -8.34 9.39 40.93
CA PHE A 250 -9.47 8.47 41.04
C PHE A 250 -9.49 7.75 42.40
N ASN A 251 -8.32 7.34 42.90
CA ASN A 251 -8.18 6.72 44.22
C ASN A 251 -8.50 7.71 45.36
N GLU A 252 -8.07 8.97 45.26
CA GLU A 252 -8.40 10.04 46.22
C GLU A 252 -9.92 10.25 46.31
N MET A 253 -10.59 10.38 45.16
CA MET A 253 -12.05 10.52 45.10
C MET A 253 -12.76 9.29 45.68
N THR A 254 -12.28 8.08 45.37
CA THR A 254 -12.87 6.84 45.88
C THR A 254 -12.74 6.73 47.40
N ALA A 255 -11.61 7.16 47.97
CA ALA A 255 -11.42 7.21 49.41
C ALA A 255 -12.39 8.18 50.09
N GLN A 256 -12.60 9.37 49.52
CA GLN A 256 -13.57 10.34 50.04
C GLN A 256 -15.01 9.80 50.02
N ILE A 257 -15.39 9.10 48.94
CA ILE A 257 -16.71 8.45 48.86
C ILE A 257 -16.83 7.36 49.94
N GLN A 258 -15.80 6.54 50.11
CA GLN A 258 -15.78 5.49 51.13
C GLN A 258 -15.96 6.06 52.54
N ASP A 259 -15.23 7.13 52.88
CA ASP A 259 -15.34 7.81 54.17
C ASP A 259 -16.74 8.43 54.35
N PHE A 260 -17.29 9.05 53.31
CA PHE A 260 -18.64 9.62 53.36
C PHE A 260 -19.71 8.55 53.61
N THR A 261 -19.62 7.40 52.92
CA THR A 261 -20.54 6.27 53.12
C THR A 261 -20.44 5.70 54.52
N GLN A 262 -19.23 5.50 55.06
CA GLN A 262 -19.03 4.98 56.42
C GLN A 262 -19.59 5.94 57.48
N ASN A 263 -19.34 7.24 57.33
CA ASN A 263 -19.89 8.25 58.24
C ASN A 263 -21.42 8.30 58.16
N LEU A 264 -21.99 8.14 56.97
CA LEU A 264 -23.43 8.10 56.79
C LEU A 264 -24.05 6.87 57.46
N GLU A 265 -23.45 5.69 57.31
CA GLU A 265 -23.87 4.45 57.98
C GLU A 265 -23.82 4.59 59.51
N GLN A 266 -22.74 5.14 60.06
CA GLN A 266 -22.64 5.42 61.50
C GLN A 266 -23.75 6.36 61.99
N LYS A 267 -24.03 7.43 61.23
CA LYS A 267 -25.07 8.40 61.58
C LYS A 267 -26.47 7.79 61.51
N VAL A 268 -26.73 6.94 60.52
CA VAL A 268 -27.99 6.18 60.40
C VAL A 268 -28.15 5.23 61.58
N GLN A 269 -27.10 4.52 61.97
CA GLN A 269 -27.11 3.62 63.12
C GLN A 269 -27.42 4.39 64.41
N GLN A 270 -26.74 5.50 64.68
CA GLN A 270 -27.00 6.36 65.84
C GLN A 270 -28.44 6.86 65.90
N ARG A 271 -28.98 7.37 64.78
CA ARG A 271 -30.37 7.85 64.71
C ARG A 271 -31.39 6.73 64.90
N THR A 272 -31.09 5.52 64.42
CA THR A 272 -31.95 4.35 64.62
C THR A 272 -31.98 3.93 66.08
N GLU A 273 -30.83 3.96 66.76
CA GLU A 273 -30.72 3.69 68.19
C GLU A 273 -31.44 4.72 69.06
N GLU A 274 -31.28 6.01 68.76
CA GLU A 274 -32.03 7.10 69.42
C GLU A 274 -33.54 6.92 69.25
N LEU A 275 -34.00 6.66 68.02
CA LEU A 275 -35.41 6.44 67.73
C LEU A 275 -35.98 5.23 68.50
N ASN A 276 -35.23 4.13 68.55
CA ASN A 276 -35.63 2.95 69.31
C ASN A 276 -35.75 3.22 70.81
N LYS A 277 -34.83 4.02 71.39
CA LYS A 277 -34.93 4.45 72.80
C LYS A 277 -36.17 5.30 73.04
N SER A 278 -36.43 6.31 72.21
CA SER A 278 -37.64 7.13 72.34
C SER A 278 -38.93 6.32 72.17
N LEU A 279 -38.95 5.34 71.27
CA LEU A 279 -40.10 4.43 71.13
C LEU A 279 -40.32 3.56 72.38
N GLN A 280 -39.24 3.10 73.03
CA GLN A 280 -39.35 2.36 74.29
C GLN A 280 -39.89 3.24 75.41
N GLU A 281 -39.43 4.49 75.53
CA GLU A 281 -39.94 5.46 76.51
C GLU A 281 -41.42 5.74 76.32
N VAL A 282 -41.86 6.03 75.08
CA VAL A 282 -43.28 6.26 74.77
C VAL A 282 -44.13 5.04 75.09
N ARG A 283 -43.65 3.82 74.82
CA ARG A 283 -44.37 2.59 75.20
C ARG A 283 -44.45 2.41 76.70
N ALA A 284 -43.38 2.68 77.44
CA ALA A 284 -43.38 2.59 78.90
C ALA A 284 -44.38 3.58 79.52
N LEU A 285 -44.40 4.83 79.03
CA LEU A 285 -45.37 5.84 79.44
C LEU A 285 -46.81 5.41 79.11
N LYS A 286 -47.05 4.84 77.92
CA LYS A 286 -48.37 4.33 77.54
C LYS A 286 -48.83 3.19 78.44
N ILE A 287 -47.96 2.23 78.77
CA ILE A 287 -48.30 1.13 79.70
C ILE A 287 -48.61 1.67 81.10
N ALA A 288 -47.85 2.67 81.57
CA ALA A 288 -48.14 3.33 82.84
C ALA A 288 -49.50 4.04 82.82
N GLN A 289 -49.81 4.77 81.74
CA GLN A 289 -51.10 5.45 81.56
C GLN A 289 -52.28 4.47 81.48
N ASP A 290 -52.13 3.38 80.71
CA ASP A 290 -53.15 2.34 80.58
C ASP A 290 -53.34 1.60 81.93
N GLY A 291 -52.29 1.44 82.74
CA GLY A 291 -52.35 0.86 84.09
C GLY A 291 -53.10 1.73 85.12
N ASP A 292 -52.89 3.05 85.09
CA ASP A 292 -53.61 4.00 85.95
C ASP A 292 -55.11 4.05 85.62
N TYR A 293 -55.49 3.86 84.35
CA TYR A 293 -56.90 3.79 83.93
C TYR A 293 -57.70 2.67 84.63
N TYR A 294 -57.04 1.56 84.98
CA TYR A 294 -57.65 0.45 85.73
C TYR A 294 -57.68 0.68 87.25
N LEU A 295 -56.94 1.65 87.79
CA LEU A 295 -56.91 1.96 89.23
C LEU A 295 -57.86 3.10 89.62
N THR A 296 -58.38 3.85 88.65
CA THR A 296 -59.30 4.99 88.87
C THR A 296 -60.76 4.72 88.51
N SER A 297 -61.11 3.49 88.11
CA SER A 297 -62.49 3.04 87.82
C SER A 297 -62.99 2.11 88.91
#